data_AF-A0A2G5ZCV7-F1
#
_entry.id   AF-A0A2G5ZCV7-F1
#
_cell.length_a   1.000
_cell.length_b   1.000
_cell.length_c   1.000
_cell.angle_alpha   90.00
_cell.angle_beta   90.00
_cell.angle_gamma   90.00
#
_symmetry.space_group_name_H-M   'P 1'
#
loop_
_entity.id
_entity.type
_entity.pdbx_description
1 polymer ?
#
loop_
_entity_poly.entity_id
_entity_poly.type
_entity_poly.pdbx_seq_one_letter_code
_entity_poly.pdbx_strand_id
1 'polypeptide(L)' 'MLKLSNEALLEAYERTEEIRVEPAFIELLKEEIQRRGI' A
#
# COMPACT_ATOMS: atom_id res chain seq x y z
N MET A 1 4.55 3.29 7.06
CA MET A 1 4.67 1.95 6.45
C MET A 1 5.93 1.17 6.82
N LEU A 2 7.02 1.81 7.28
CA LEU A 2 8.30 1.15 7.59
C LEU A 2 8.26 -0.09 8.50
N LYS A 3 7.16 -0.33 9.23
CA LYS A 3 6.95 -1.50 10.09
C LYS A 3 6.01 -2.57 9.50
N LEU A 4 5.35 -2.30 8.37
CA LEU A 4 4.55 -3.31 7.66
C LEU A 4 5.48 -4.32 7.01
N SER A 5 5.15 -5.61 7.16
CA SER A 5 5.73 -6.65 6.31
C SER A 5 5.33 -6.40 4.85
N ASN A 6 6.06 -7.00 3.91
CA ASN A 6 5.75 -6.89 2.49
C ASN A 6 4.36 -7.44 2.18
N GLU A 7 4.00 -8.56 2.80
CA GLU A 7 2.67 -9.17 2.68
C GLU A 7 1.56 -8.23 3.17
N ALA A 8 1.73 -7.62 4.35
CA ALA A 8 0.73 -6.69 4.88
C ALA A 8 0.64 -5.38 4.08
N LEU A 9 1.73 -4.97 3.41
CA LEU A 9 1.73 -3.82 2.52
C LEU A 9 0.92 -4.09 1.24
N LEU A 10 1.11 -5.28 0.64
CA LEU A 10 0.36 -5.70 -0.54
C LEU A 10 -1.12 -5.93 -0.23
N GLU A 11 -1.43 -6.60 0.88
CA GLU A 11 -2.82 -6.78 1.34
C GLU A 11 -3.50 -5.42 1.56
N ALA A 12 -2.82 -4.47 2.19
CA ALA A 12 -3.36 -3.12 2.39
C ALA A 12 -3.65 -2.41 1.07
N TYR A 13 -2.80 -2.60 0.05
CA TYR A 13 -3.00 -2.04 -1.28
C TYR A 13 -4.19 -2.67 -2.01
N GLU A 14 -4.28 -4.00 -2.04
CA GLU A 14 -5.40 -4.71 -2.66
C GLU A 14 -6.75 -4.30 -2.04
N ARG A 15 -6.79 -4.16 -0.72
CA ARG A 15 -8.01 -3.75 -0.01
C ARG A 15 -8.42 -2.30 -0.26
N THR A 16 -7.54 -1.47 -0.84
CA THR A 16 -7.94 -0.12 -1.27
C THR A 16 -8.87 -0.11 -2.48
N GLU A 17 -8.97 -1.22 -3.22
CA GLU A 17 -9.96 -1.37 -4.31
C GLU A 17 -11.35 -1.68 -3.77
N GLU A 18 -11.45 -2.34 -2.62
CA GLU A 18 -12.72 -2.73 -1.98
C GLU A 18 -13.30 -1.63 -1.08
N ILE A 19 -12.44 -0.80 -0.50
CA ILE A 19 -12.81 0.25 0.44
C ILE A 19 -12.55 1.59 -0.23
N ARG A 20 -13.50 2.53 -0.14
CA ARG A 20 -13.29 3.88 -0.67
C ARG A 20 -12.27 4.63 0.21
N VAL A 21 -11.00 4.52 -0.14
CA VAL A 21 -9.88 5.22 0.53
C VAL A 21 -9.52 6.49 -0.22
N GLU A 22 -8.92 7.45 0.48
CA GLU A 22 -8.44 8.67 -0.16
C GLU A 22 -7.34 8.36 -1.19
N PRO A 23 -7.37 8.97 -2.39
CA PRO A 23 -6.37 8.74 -3.42
C PRO A 23 -4.93 8.98 -2.95
N ALA A 24 -4.72 9.96 -2.06
CA ALA A 24 -3.40 10.26 -1.50
C ALA A 24 -2.81 9.09 -0.70
N PHE A 25 -3.66 8.29 -0.03
CA PHE A 25 -3.20 7.12 0.70
C PHE A 25 -2.77 5.98 -0.23
N ILE A 26 -3.47 5.82 -1.35
CA ILE A 26 -3.14 4.83 -2.39
C ILE A 26 -1.76 5.15 -3.00
N GLU A 27 -1.49 6.43 -3.27
CA GLU A 27 -0.17 6.84 -3.79
C GLU A 27 0.96 6.55 -2.79
N LEU A 28 0.75 6.78 -1.49
CA LEU A 28 1.73 6.42 -0.46
C LEU A 28 2.03 4.91 -0.43
N LEU A 29 1.03 4.07 -0.67
CA LEU A 29 1.22 2.61 -0.76
C LEU A 29 2.06 2.24 -1.98
N LYS A 30 1.76 2.83 -3.14
CA LYS A 30 2.53 2.60 -4.38
C LYS A 30 3.98 3.04 -4.26
N GLU A 31 4.23 4.22 -3.69
CA GLU A 31 5.58 4.73 -3.45
C GLU A 31 6.38 3.78 -2.56
N GLU A 32 5.77 3.25 -1.51
CA GLU A 32 6.43 2.31 -0.61
C GLU A 32 6.69 0.95 -1.28
N ILE A 33 5.76 0.43 -2.07
CA ILE A 33 5.92 -0.81 -2.86
C ILE A 33 7.10 -0.64 -3.83
N GLN A 34 7.12 0.46 -4.59
CA GLN A 34 8.22 0.78 -5.52
C GLN A 34 9.56 0.94 -4.78
N ARG A 35 9.57 1.62 -3.63
CA ARG A 35 10.78 1.80 -2.80
C ARG A 35 11.36 0.47 -2.32
N ARG A 36 10.51 -0.53 -2.08
CA ARG A 36 10.91 -1.87 -1.63
C ARG A 36 11.22 -2.84 -2.77
N GLY A 37 10.80 -2.51 -4.00
CA GLY A 37 11.02 -3.35 -5.18
C GLY A 37 10.24 -4.66 -5.13
N ILE A 38 9.04 -4.64 -4.56
CA ILE A 38 8.13 -5.78 -4.44
C ILE A 38 6.87 -5.59 -5.28
#